data_AF-A0A1H1AGH4-F1
#
_entry.id   AF-A0A1H1AGH4-F1
#
_cell.length_a   1.000
_cell.length_b   1.000
_cell.length_c   1.000
_cell.angle_alpha   90.00
_cell.angle_beta   90.00
_cell.angle_gamma   90.00
#
_symmetry.space_group_name_H-M   'P 1'
#
loop_
_entity.id
_entity.type
_entity.pdbx_description
1 polymer ?
#
loop_
_entity_poly.entity_id
_entity_poly.type
_entity_poly.pdbx_seq_one_letter_code
_entity_poly.pdbx_strand_id
1 'polypeptide(L)' 'MGNIQDFRKNYLAILKSTKLDQSKKDELLTAILSQMDQIFEIRTGEIEKYNADNYDAITLYLEIKAALKIQNEKKNV' A
#
# COMPACT_ATOMS: atom_id res chain seq x y z
N MET A 1 -2.29 17.49 4.48
CA MET A 1 -1.55 16.22 4.59
C MET A 1 -2.55 15.09 4.59
N GLY A 2 -2.47 14.15 3.64
CA GLY A 2 -3.33 12.96 3.67
C GLY A 2 -3.06 12.19 4.96
N ASN A 3 -4.10 11.82 5.70
CA ASN A 3 -3.93 11.15 6.97
C ASN A 3 -3.52 9.69 6.71
N ILE A 4 -2.28 9.33 7.07
CA ILE A 4 -1.77 7.97 6.93
C ILE A 4 -2.67 6.92 7.60
N GLN A 5 -3.41 7.32 8.64
CA GLN A 5 -4.37 6.44 9.30
C GLN A 5 -5.55 6.08 8.40
N ASP A 6 -5.97 6.97 7.50
CA ASP A 6 -7.07 6.68 6.56
C ASP A 6 -6.62 5.69 5.49
N PHE A 7 -5.40 5.82 4.99
CA PHE A 7 -4.78 4.81 4.12
C PHE A 7 -4.71 3.45 4.81
N ARG A 8 -4.27 3.41 6.07
CA ARG A 8 -4.19 2.17 6.86
C ARG A 8 -5.58 1.54 7.08
N LYS A 9 -6.61 2.34 7.39
CA LYS A 9 -7.99 1.85 7.52
C LYS A 9 -8.49 1.25 6.21
N ASN A 10 -8.27 1.94 5.09
CA ASN A 10 -8.69 1.48 3.77
C ASN A 10 -7.98 0.18 3.38
N TYR A 11 -6.67 0.10 3.58
CA TYR A 11 -5.88 -1.11 3.38
C TYR A 11 -6.45 -2.31 4.16
N LEU A 12 -6.68 -2.14 5.46
CA LEU A 12 -7.22 -3.21 6.31
C LEU A 12 -8.65 -3.61 5.91
N ALA A 13 -9.48 -2.65 5.50
CA ALA A 13 -10.83 -2.93 5.02
C ALA A 13 -10.82 -3.76 3.73
N ILE A 14 -9.92 -3.45 2.79
CA ILE A 14 -9.76 -4.20 1.54
C ILE A 14 -9.31 -5.64 1.82
N LEU A 15 -8.29 -5.82 2.67
CA LEU A 15 -7.79 -7.16 3.02
C LEU A 15 -8.89 -8.03 3.64
N LYS A 16 -9.63 -7.49 4.61
CA LYS A 16 -10.66 -8.20 5.37
C LYS A 16 -11.97 -8.37 4.60
N SER A 17 -12.17 -7.66 3.51
CA SER A 17 -13.43 -7.72 2.75
C SER A 17 -13.65 -9.13 2.18
N THR A 18 -14.81 -9.71 2.50
CA THR A 18 -15.28 -10.97 1.90
C THR A 18 -16.11 -10.74 0.64
N LYS A 19 -16.50 -9.48 0.38
CA LYS A 19 -17.32 -9.08 -0.77
C LYS A 19 -16.51 -8.77 -2.03
N LEU A 20 -15.21 -8.53 -1.86
CA LEU A 20 -14.30 -8.23 -2.96
C LEU A 20 -13.57 -9.50 -3.37
N ASP A 21 -13.61 -9.82 -4.66
CA ASP A 21 -12.71 -10.82 -5.22
C ASP A 21 -11.26 -10.32 -5.20
N GLN A 22 -10.33 -11.25 -5.43
CA GLN A 22 -8.90 -10.95 -5.37
C GLN A 22 -8.47 -9.91 -6.43
N SER A 23 -9.04 -9.95 -7.63
CA SER A 23 -8.71 -8.99 -8.69
C SER A 23 -9.07 -7.57 -8.27
N LYS A 24 -10.25 -7.40 -7.68
CA LYS A 24 -10.71 -6.10 -7.20
C LYS A 24 -9.92 -5.61 -5.99
N LYS A 25 -9.51 -6.52 -5.10
CA LYS A 25 -8.58 -6.18 -4.01
C LYS A 25 -7.26 -5.64 -4.56
N ASP A 26 -6.66 -6.31 -5.55
CA ASP A 26 -5.39 -5.90 -6.13
C ASP A 26 -5.48 -4.52 -6.79
N GLU A 27 -6.57 -4.26 -7.53
CA GLU A 27 -6.86 -2.96 -8.15
C GLU A 27 -6.90 -1.84 -7.10
N LEU A 28 -7.64 -2.06 -6.00
CA LEU A 28 -7.77 -1.07 -4.94
C LEU A 28 -6.47 -0.86 -4.16
N LEU A 29 -5.70 -1.91 -3.90
CA LEU A 29 -4.38 -1.80 -3.26
C LEU A 29 -3.39 -1.04 -4.16
N THR A 30 -3.43 -1.28 -5.47
CA THR A 30 -2.62 -0.54 -6.44
C THR A 30 -3.01 0.94 -6.48
N ALA A 31 -4.31 1.24 -6.42
CA ALA A 31 -4.79 2.62 -6.32
C ALA A 31 -4.30 3.32 -5.04
N ILE A 32 -4.32 2.61 -3.90
CA ILE A 32 -3.76 3.13 -2.64
C ILE A 32 -2.28 3.45 -2.79
N LEU A 33 -1.47 2.56 -3.35
CA LEU A 33 -0.03 2.82 -3.57
C LEU A 33 0.18 4.07 -4.42
N SER A 34 -0.56 4.20 -5.53
CA SER A 34 -0.44 5.37 -6.42
C SER A 34 -0.78 6.68 -5.70
N GLN A 35 -1.79 6.68 -4.83
CA GLN A 35 -2.15 7.85 -4.02
C GLN A 35 -1.07 8.15 -2.96
N MET A 36 -0.51 7.11 -2.34
CA MET A 36 0.57 7.28 -1.37
C MET A 36 1.84 7.85 -2.02
N ASP A 37 2.18 7.40 -3.23
CA ASP A 37 3.29 7.94 -4.02
C ASP A 37 3.10 9.44 -4.32
N GLN A 38 1.89 9.87 -4.64
CA GLN A 38 1.56 11.27 -4.94
C GLN A 38 1.59 12.17 -3.69
N ILE A 39 1.14 11.66 -2.54
CA ILE A 39 0.95 12.48 -1.33
C ILE A 39 2.20 12.53 -0.46
N PHE A 40 2.91 11.41 -0.35
CA PHE A 40 4.07 11.28 0.53
C PHE A 40 5.40 11.32 -0.24
N GLU A 41 5.34 11.49 -1.57
CA GLU A 41 6.50 11.54 -2.47
C GLU A 41 7.49 10.38 -2.19
N ILE A 42 6.97 9.17 -2.00
CA ILE A 42 7.76 7.98 -1.65
C ILE A 42 8.61 7.57 -2.86
N ARG A 43 9.78 8.20 -3.02
CA ARG A 43 10.75 7.82 -4.05
C ARG A 43 11.49 6.57 -3.59
N THR A 44 11.09 5.41 -4.12
CA THR A 44 11.70 4.11 -3.81
C THR A 44 13.20 4.01 -4.12
N GLY A 45 13.78 4.98 -4.86
CA GLY A 45 15.22 5.06 -5.14
C GLY A 45 16.02 5.88 -4.14
N GLU A 46 15.37 6.73 -3.33
CA GLU A 46 15.99 7.60 -2.33
C GLU A 46 15.44 7.24 -0.93
N ILE A 47 15.59 5.95 -0.57
CA ILE A 47 15.42 5.37 0.79
C ILE A 47 16.38 6.05 1.81
N GLU A 48 16.97 7.20 1.50
CA GLU A 48 17.97 7.90 2.32
C GLU A 48 17.36 8.85 3.36
N LYS A 49 16.04 9.03 3.40
CA LYS A 49 15.38 9.91 4.40
C LYS A 49 14.26 9.22 5.15
N TYR A 50 14.49 8.01 5.67
CA TYR A 50 13.65 7.46 6.75
C TYR A 50 13.85 8.35 7.97
N ASN A 51 12.91 9.26 8.21
CA ASN A 51 12.84 10.01 9.45
C ASN A 51 11.54 9.67 10.18
N ALA A 52 11.42 10.11 11.43
CA ALA A 52 10.23 9.82 12.22
C ALA A 52 8.93 10.34 11.55
N ASP A 53 9.03 11.36 10.70
CA ASP A 53 7.89 12.03 10.07
C ASP A 53 7.27 11.25 8.91
N ASN A 54 8.03 10.37 8.24
CA ASN A 54 7.54 9.58 7.10
C ASN A 54 7.58 8.06 7.32
N TYR A 55 8.07 7.61 8.48
CA TYR A 55 8.19 6.20 8.83
C TYR A 55 6.89 5.40 8.64
N ASP A 56 5.76 5.92 9.11
CA ASP A 56 4.46 5.25 9.01
C ASP A 56 3.98 5.12 7.57
N ALA A 57 4.24 6.15 6.75
CA ALA A 57 3.87 6.17 5.34
C ALA A 57 4.70 5.15 4.55
N ILE A 58 6.01 5.13 4.76
CA ILE A 58 6.91 4.18 4.09
C ILE A 58 6.60 2.74 4.53
N THR A 59 6.38 2.52 5.82
CA THR A 59 6.03 1.20 6.36
C THR A 59 4.76 0.66 5.71
N LEU A 60 3.68 1.45 5.69
CA LEU A 60 2.43 1.04 5.07
C LEU A 60 2.58 0.81 3.56
N TYR A 61 3.36 1.64 2.88
CA TYR A 61 3.65 1.47 1.45
C TYR A 61 4.31 0.12 1.16
N LEU A 62 5.33 -0.25 1.95
CA LEU A 62 6.04 -1.52 1.81
C LEU A 62 5.14 -2.72 2.15
N GLU A 63 4.28 -2.61 3.16
CA GLU A 63 3.30 -3.65 3.51
C GLU A 63 2.35 -3.94 2.33
N ILE A 64 1.81 -2.89 1.71
CA ILE A 64 0.89 -3.04 0.57
C ILE A 64 1.61 -3.63 -0.65
N LYS A 65 2.85 -3.18 -0.92
CA LYS A 65 3.68 -3.72 -2.01
C LYS A 65 4.00 -5.20 -1.81
N ALA A 66 4.30 -5.62 -0.58
CA ALA A 66 4.53 -7.02 -0.24
C ALA A 66 3.28 -7.87 -0.43
N ALA A 67 2.10 -7.38 -0.02
CA ALA A 67 0.82 -8.06 -0.22
C ALA A 67 0.55 -8.31 -1.71
N LEU A 68 0.72 -7.29 -2.56
CA LEU A 68 0.59 -7.41 -4.01
C LEU A 68 1.60 -8.38 -4.63
N LYS A 69 2.85 -8.39 -4.15
CA LYS A 69 3.88 -9.32 -4.64
C LYS A 69 3.50 -10.78 -4.36
N ILE A 70 3.12 -11.11 -3.13
CA ILE A 70 2.69 -12.46 -2.74
C ILE A 70 1.50 -12.91 -3.59
N GLN A 71 0.59 -12.01 -3.91
CA GLN A 71 -0.60 -12.30 -4.73
C GLN A 71 -0.24 -12.56 -6.20
N ASN A 72 0.69 -11.79 -6.76
CA ASN A 72 1.20 -12.02 -8.12
C ASN A 72 1.97 -13.35 -8.23
N GLU A 73 2.76 -13.70 -7.22
CA GLU A 73 3.48 -14.98 -7.18
C GLU A 73 2.50 -16.17 -7.12
N LYS A 74 1.37 -16.04 -6.41
CA LYS A 74 0.33 -17.07 -6.35
C LYS A 74 -0.49 -17.24 -7.63
N LYS A 75 -0.57 -16.23 -8.50
CA LYS A 75 -1.31 -16.31 -9.79
C LYS A 75 -0.48 -16.93 -10.92
N ASN A 76 0.84 -16.94 -10.78
CA ASN A 76 1.79 -17.46 -11.78
C ASN A 76 2.26 -18.90 -11.49
N VAL A 77 1.62 -19.59 -10.54
CA VAL A 77 1.81 -21.02 -10.21
C VAL A 77 0.53 -21.76 -10.54
#